data_AF-A0A966P3R7-F1
#
_entry.id   AF-A0A966P3R7-F1
#
_cell.length_a   1.000
_cell.length_b   1.000
_cell.length_c   1.000
_cell.angle_alpha   90.00
_cell.angle_beta   90.00
_cell.angle_gamma   90.00
#
_symmetry.space_group_name_H-M   'P 1'
#
loop_
_entity.id
_entity.type
_entity.pdbx_description
1 polymer ?
#
loop_
_entity_poly.entity_id
_entity_poly.type
_entity_poly.pdbx_seq_one_letter_code
_entity_poly.pdbx_strand_id
1 'polypeptide(L)'
;MITLTTRLAMHLHSVIQNVTQTLVDHSDELTALDQAIGDGDHGLNMRRGALAIQAKLKELSGQDLNQCLTAMGKTCIVTIGGSSGPLFGTLLITLGKELPTNPSRQELSLALRSGIVALTRLGKAQVGQKTLLDVLDPVQTVLSRGGDNLIERVRLCALDSASLAPIASMFAAGFPSLARWP
;
A
#
# COMPACT_ATOMS: atom_id res chain seq x y z
N MET A 1 -19.68 3.62 26.85
CA MET A 1 -19.90 4.18 25.50
C MET A 1 -18.56 4.67 24.96
N ILE A 2 -18.02 4.00 23.95
CA ILE A 2 -16.78 4.44 23.27
C ILE A 2 -17.17 5.50 22.25
N THR A 3 -16.52 6.67 22.25
CA THR A 3 -16.84 7.78 21.32
C THR A 3 -16.42 7.45 19.88
N LEU A 4 -17.00 8.14 18.90
CA LEU A 4 -16.65 7.98 17.47
C LEU A 4 -15.14 8.17 17.22
N THR A 5 -14.52 9.14 17.90
CA THR A 5 -13.07 9.38 17.87
C THR A 5 -12.27 8.17 18.33
N THR A 6 -12.68 7.52 19.43
CA THR A 6 -11.99 6.33 19.92
C THR A 6 -12.18 5.12 18.99
N ARG A 7 -13.32 5.00 18.30
CA ARG A 7 -13.52 3.96 17.27
C ARG A 7 -12.61 4.15 16.06
N LEU A 8 -12.47 5.39 15.57
CA LEU A 8 -11.58 5.71 14.45
C LEU A 8 -10.10 5.46 14.81
N ALA A 9 -9.67 5.85 16.01
CA ALA A 9 -8.32 5.60 16.49
C ALA A 9 -8.00 4.09 16.62
N MET A 10 -8.94 3.30 17.17
CA MET A 10 -8.80 1.83 17.20
C MET A 10 -8.75 1.22 15.80
N HIS A 11 -9.49 1.79 14.84
CA HIS A 11 -9.46 1.33 13.46
C HIS A 11 -8.10 1.62 12.80
N LEU A 12 -7.58 2.85 12.89
CA LEU A 12 -6.25 3.20 12.38
C LEU A 12 -5.16 2.32 12.99
N HIS A 13 -5.20 2.10 14.30
CA HIS A 13 -4.26 1.19 14.96
C HIS A 13 -4.27 -0.20 14.32
N SER A 14 -5.45 -0.81 14.19
CA SER A 14 -5.57 -2.15 13.61
C SER A 14 -5.13 -2.21 12.15
N VAL A 15 -5.47 -1.20 11.35
CA VAL A 15 -5.10 -1.14 9.93
C VAL A 15 -3.59 -0.98 9.77
N ILE A 16 -2.96 -0.07 10.51
CA ILE A 16 -1.51 0.15 10.44
C ILE A 16 -0.78 -1.13 10.89
N GLN A 17 -1.19 -1.73 12.01
CA GLN A 17 -0.59 -2.97 12.50
C GLN A 17 -0.71 -4.09 11.47
N ASN A 18 -1.90 -4.31 10.91
CA ASN A 18 -2.12 -5.39 9.94
C ASN A 18 -1.29 -5.18 8.67
N VAL A 19 -1.33 -4.00 8.06
CA VAL A 19 -0.58 -3.71 6.83
C VAL A 19 0.92 -3.85 7.04
N THR A 20 1.44 -3.31 8.14
CA THR A 20 2.88 -3.43 8.44
C THR A 20 3.28 -4.85 8.79
N GLN A 21 2.44 -5.60 9.50
CA GLN A 21 2.73 -7.00 9.82
C GLN A 21 2.73 -7.87 8.55
N THR A 22 1.80 -7.66 7.62
CA THR A 22 1.82 -8.34 6.32
C THR A 22 3.13 -8.10 5.57
N LEU A 23 3.66 -6.87 5.56
CA LEU A 23 4.96 -6.59 4.93
C LEU A 23 6.13 -7.30 5.62
N VAL A 24 6.06 -7.47 6.95
CA VAL A 24 7.07 -8.21 7.71
C VAL A 24 6.98 -9.69 7.39
N ASP A 25 5.78 -10.27 7.42
CA ASP A 25 5.53 -11.70 7.24
C ASP A 25 5.89 -12.17 5.82
N HIS A 26 5.71 -11.32 4.81
CA HIS A 26 6.02 -11.62 3.41
C HIS A 26 7.37 -11.08 2.93
N SER A 27 8.23 -10.63 3.84
CA SER A 27 9.52 -10.02 3.46
C SER A 27 10.44 -10.97 2.68
N ASP A 28 10.51 -12.25 3.05
CA ASP A 28 11.33 -13.25 2.34
C ASP A 28 10.78 -13.51 0.92
N GLU A 29 9.46 -13.56 0.76
CA GLU A 29 8.80 -13.72 -0.55
C GLU A 29 9.09 -12.51 -1.46
N LEU A 30 8.95 -11.30 -0.93
CA LEU A 30 9.26 -10.06 -1.67
C LEU A 30 10.73 -10.00 -2.10
N THR A 31 11.65 -10.41 -1.23
CA THR A 31 13.07 -10.51 -1.57
C THR A 31 13.32 -11.56 -2.65
N ALA A 32 12.66 -12.72 -2.60
CA ALA A 32 12.81 -13.75 -3.63
C ALA A 32 12.28 -13.31 -5.00
N LEU A 33 11.13 -12.61 -5.04
CA LEU A 33 10.56 -12.04 -6.27
C LEU A 33 11.48 -10.97 -6.86
N ASP A 34 11.99 -10.07 -6.02
CA ASP A 34 12.90 -9.01 -6.45
C ASP A 34 14.26 -9.56 -6.91
N GLN A 35 14.79 -10.58 -6.24
CA GLN A 35 16.04 -11.24 -6.64
C GLN A 35 15.97 -11.83 -8.06
N ALA A 36 14.77 -12.22 -8.52
CA ALA A 36 14.59 -12.79 -9.84
C ALA A 36 14.74 -11.77 -10.99
N ILE A 37 14.52 -10.47 -10.72
CA ILE A 37 14.51 -9.41 -11.75
C ILE A 37 15.24 -8.12 -11.33
N GLY A 38 15.85 -8.10 -10.15
CA GLY A 38 16.44 -6.95 -9.47
C GLY A 38 17.60 -7.37 -8.56
N ASP A 39 17.82 -6.63 -7.48
CA ASP A 39 18.96 -6.83 -6.58
C ASP A 39 18.62 -7.62 -5.30
N GLY A 40 17.34 -7.96 -5.09
CA GLY A 40 16.87 -8.79 -3.98
C GLY A 40 16.71 -8.05 -2.66
N ASP A 41 16.81 -6.72 -2.67
CA ASP A 41 16.75 -5.91 -1.46
C ASP A 41 15.33 -5.47 -1.07
N HIS A 42 14.35 -5.64 -1.96
CA HIS A 42 13.02 -5.06 -1.79
C HIS A 42 12.33 -5.53 -0.50
N GLY A 43 12.28 -6.83 -0.25
CA GLY A 43 11.65 -7.39 0.95
C GLY A 43 12.28 -6.90 2.25
N LEU A 44 13.62 -6.87 2.31
CA LEU A 44 14.38 -6.33 3.45
C LEU A 44 14.10 -4.84 3.67
N ASN A 45 14.06 -4.05 2.59
CA ASN A 45 13.76 -2.63 2.62
C ASN A 45 12.33 -2.36 3.10
N MET A 46 11.34 -3.12 2.62
CA MET A 46 9.94 -3.02 3.05
C MET A 46 9.78 -3.41 4.52
N ARG A 47 10.44 -4.49 4.97
CA ARG A 47 10.46 -4.91 6.38
C ARG A 47 11.02 -3.81 7.28
N ARG A 48 12.13 -3.18 6.88
CA ARG A 48 12.74 -2.07 7.64
C ARG A 48 11.78 -0.89 7.81
N GLY A 49 11.09 -0.51 6.74
CA GLY A 49 10.06 0.55 6.80
C GLY A 49 8.86 0.17 7.67
N ALA A 50 8.35 -1.04 7.52
CA ALA A 50 7.21 -1.55 8.28
C ALA A 50 7.50 -1.54 9.79
N LEU A 51 8.67 -2.06 10.22
CA LEU A 51 9.08 -2.04 11.62
C LEU A 51 9.27 -0.61 12.15
N ALA A 52 9.77 0.32 11.33
CA ALA A 52 9.91 1.72 11.71
C ALA A 52 8.53 2.41 11.92
N ILE A 53 7.52 2.03 11.14
CA ILE A 53 6.14 2.49 11.33
C ILE A 53 5.53 1.85 12.58
N GLN A 54 5.71 0.55 12.79
CA GLN A 54 5.22 -0.15 14.00
C GLN A 54 5.79 0.45 15.29
N ALA A 55 7.07 0.84 15.29
CA ALA A 55 7.69 1.52 16.43
C ALA A 55 6.99 2.85 16.80
N LYS A 56 6.28 3.47 15.86
CA LYS A 56 5.52 4.72 16.04
C LYS A 56 4.00 4.49 16.13
N LEU A 57 3.53 3.24 16.16
CA LEU A 57 2.12 2.89 16.01
C LEU A 57 1.20 3.64 16.98
N LYS A 58 1.59 3.75 18.26
CA LYS A 58 0.80 4.45 19.27
C LYS A 58 0.64 5.94 18.95
N GLU A 59 1.70 6.59 18.47
CA GLU A 59 1.68 7.99 18.05
C GLU A 59 0.82 8.18 16.80
N LEU A 60 1.04 7.34 15.78
CA LEU A 60 0.34 7.43 14.50
C LEU A 60 -1.16 7.17 14.63
N SER A 61 -1.56 6.16 15.40
CA SER A 61 -2.97 5.81 15.61
C SER A 61 -3.76 6.84 16.44
N GLY A 62 -3.08 7.78 17.09
CA GLY A 62 -3.70 8.90 17.79
C GLY A 62 -3.93 10.14 16.93
N GLN A 63 -3.47 10.14 15.68
CA GLN A 63 -3.60 11.28 14.75
C GLN A 63 -4.83 11.15 13.86
N ASP A 64 -5.22 12.27 13.25
CA ASP A 64 -6.16 12.25 12.13
C ASP A 64 -5.56 11.49 10.93
N LEU A 65 -6.41 10.87 10.11
CA LEU A 65 -5.99 10.03 8.98
C LEU A 65 -4.97 10.74 8.07
N ASN A 66 -5.22 11.99 7.72
CA ASN A 66 -4.38 12.79 6.83
C ASN A 66 -2.97 13.05 7.40
N GLN A 67 -2.88 13.36 8.70
CA GLN A 67 -1.65 13.54 9.45
C GLN A 67 -0.89 12.21 9.58
N CYS A 68 -1.60 11.14 9.93
CA CYS A 68 -1.07 9.79 10.03
C CYS A 68 -0.43 9.33 8.71
N LEU A 69 -1.14 9.48 7.58
CA LEU A 69 -0.64 9.15 6.25
C LEU A 69 0.62 9.95 5.91
N THR A 70 0.62 11.26 6.19
CA THR A 70 1.78 12.13 5.95
C THR A 70 2.98 11.69 6.81
N ALA A 71 2.77 11.35 8.07
CA ALA A 71 3.82 10.90 8.99
C ALA A 71 4.39 9.52 8.61
N MET A 72 3.52 8.58 8.20
CA MET A 72 3.94 7.29 7.65
C MET A 72 4.75 7.47 6.35
N GLY A 73 4.29 8.32 5.43
CA GLY A 73 5.01 8.59 4.19
C GLY A 73 6.40 9.19 4.42
N LYS A 74 6.53 10.13 5.35
CA LYS A 74 7.86 10.64 5.78
C LYS A 74 8.74 9.53 6.36
N THR A 75 8.15 8.62 7.14
CA THR A 75 8.87 7.47 7.68
C THR A 75 9.35 6.55 6.55
N CYS A 76 8.52 6.26 5.54
CA CYS A 76 8.92 5.50 4.36
C CYS A 76 10.11 6.11 3.63
N ILE A 77 10.11 7.43 3.39
CA ILE A 77 11.22 8.13 2.70
C ILE A 77 12.54 7.95 3.44
N VAL A 78 12.52 8.04 4.77
CA VAL A 78 13.74 7.96 5.60
C VAL A 78 14.24 6.52 5.75
N THR A 79 13.34 5.55 5.77
CA THR A 79 13.66 4.19 6.25
C THR A 79 13.66 3.13 5.17
N ILE A 80 12.82 3.23 4.14
CA ILE A 80 12.81 2.26 3.04
C ILE A 80 13.90 2.66 2.04
N GLY A 81 14.76 1.70 1.71
CA GLY A 81 15.86 1.89 0.76
C GLY A 81 15.39 1.82 -0.69
N GLY A 82 16.32 2.04 -1.60
CA GLY A 82 16.08 1.93 -3.04
C GLY A 82 15.00 2.88 -3.57
N SER A 83 14.38 2.51 -4.68
CA SER A 83 13.31 3.29 -5.32
C SER A 83 11.99 3.24 -4.53
N SER A 84 11.79 2.21 -3.70
CA SER A 84 10.54 1.99 -2.98
C SER A 84 10.26 3.06 -1.91
N GLY A 85 11.29 3.57 -1.23
CA GLY A 85 11.12 4.60 -0.21
C GLY A 85 10.49 5.89 -0.74
N PRO A 86 11.07 6.53 -1.77
CA PRO A 86 10.46 7.66 -2.44
C PRO A 86 9.06 7.37 -3.02
N LEU A 87 8.83 6.17 -3.57
CA LEU A 87 7.52 5.80 -4.14
C LEU A 87 6.42 5.71 -3.07
N PHE A 88 6.56 4.83 -2.07
CA PHE A 88 5.55 4.69 -1.01
C PHE A 88 5.44 5.96 -0.16
N GLY A 89 6.56 6.65 0.07
CA GLY A 89 6.58 7.94 0.72
C GLY A 89 5.75 9.00 0.01
N THR A 90 5.95 9.14 -1.30
CA THR A 90 5.22 10.09 -2.14
C THR A 90 3.73 9.74 -2.20
N LEU A 91 3.39 8.46 -2.34
CA LEU A 91 2.00 8.00 -2.34
C LEU A 91 1.29 8.42 -1.05
N LEU A 92 1.84 8.04 0.10
CA LEU A 92 1.23 8.31 1.41
C LEU A 92 1.17 9.82 1.74
N ILE A 93 2.22 10.58 1.42
CA ILE A 93 2.22 12.04 1.60
C ILE A 93 1.19 12.70 0.69
N THR A 94 1.03 12.23 -0.54
CA THR A 94 0.01 12.77 -1.46
C THR A 94 -1.39 12.50 -0.91
N LEU A 95 -1.67 11.27 -0.48
CA LEU A 95 -2.94 10.93 0.15
C LEU A 95 -3.21 11.79 1.39
N GLY A 96 -2.20 11.98 2.25
CA GLY A 96 -2.31 12.82 3.45
C GLY A 96 -2.53 14.31 3.17
N LYS A 97 -2.19 14.82 1.99
CA LYS A 97 -2.47 16.20 1.58
C LYS A 97 -3.88 16.37 0.99
N GLU A 98 -4.34 15.37 0.26
CA GLU A 98 -5.59 15.43 -0.49
C GLU A 98 -6.82 15.02 0.35
N LEU A 99 -6.62 14.18 1.38
CA LEU A 99 -7.72 13.67 2.19
C LEU A 99 -8.07 14.60 3.37
N PRO A 100 -9.36 14.85 3.63
CA PRO A 100 -9.81 15.38 4.91
C PRO A 100 -9.70 14.32 6.02
N THR A 101 -9.94 14.72 7.28
CA THR A 101 -9.95 13.80 8.44
C THR A 101 -10.94 12.64 8.27
N ASN A 102 -12.11 12.90 7.67
CA ASN A 102 -13.17 11.90 7.45
C ASN A 102 -13.56 11.88 5.96
N PRO A 103 -12.81 11.18 5.11
CA PRO A 103 -13.05 11.20 3.68
C PRO A 103 -14.24 10.33 3.28
N SER A 104 -15.01 10.82 2.31
CA SER A 104 -15.91 10.02 1.50
C SER A 104 -15.13 9.08 0.57
N ARG A 105 -15.83 8.08 0.02
CA ARG A 105 -15.28 7.18 -1.01
C ARG A 105 -14.78 7.94 -2.23
N GLN A 106 -15.52 8.95 -2.68
CA GLN A 106 -15.16 9.75 -3.84
C GLN A 106 -13.87 10.54 -3.59
N GLU A 107 -13.72 11.14 -2.40
CA GLU A 107 -12.47 11.81 -2.00
C GLU A 107 -11.29 10.83 -1.94
N LEU A 108 -11.50 9.62 -1.41
CA LEU A 108 -10.48 8.56 -1.43
C LEU A 108 -10.05 8.19 -2.85
N SER A 109 -11.02 8.03 -3.76
CA SER A 109 -10.76 7.73 -5.17
C SER A 109 -9.98 8.85 -5.87
N LEU A 110 -10.31 10.12 -5.59
CA LEU A 110 -9.61 11.28 -6.15
C LEU A 110 -8.21 11.43 -5.58
N ALA A 111 -8.03 11.25 -4.27
CA ALA A 111 -6.72 11.27 -3.63
C ALA A 111 -5.80 10.16 -4.19
N LEU A 112 -6.33 8.95 -4.40
CA LEU A 112 -5.58 7.86 -5.02
C LEU A 112 -5.20 8.18 -6.48
N ARG A 113 -6.10 8.84 -7.23
CA ARG A 113 -5.79 9.34 -8.58
C ARG A 113 -4.64 10.34 -8.56
N SER A 114 -4.63 11.29 -7.61
CA SER A 114 -3.52 12.23 -7.40
C SER A 114 -2.21 11.49 -7.05
N GLY A 115 -2.29 10.45 -6.21
CA GLY A 115 -1.16 9.57 -5.90
C GLY A 115 -0.56 8.91 -7.14
N ILE A 116 -1.40 8.31 -7.99
CA ILE A 116 -0.97 7.69 -9.26
C ILE A 116 -0.24 8.71 -10.14
N VAL A 117 -0.80 9.91 -10.30
CA VAL A 117 -0.16 10.99 -11.08
C VAL A 117 1.20 11.37 -10.50
N ALA A 118 1.31 11.46 -9.17
CA ALA A 118 2.58 11.76 -8.50
C ALA A 118 3.63 10.66 -8.74
N LEU A 119 3.23 9.39 -8.67
CA LEU A 119 4.11 8.25 -8.92
C LEU A 119 4.54 8.15 -10.39
N THR A 120 3.62 8.38 -11.34
CA THR A 120 3.96 8.45 -12.77
C THR A 120 5.02 9.50 -13.04
N ARG A 121 4.92 10.69 -12.42
CA ARG A 121 5.92 11.76 -12.55
C ARG A 121 7.25 11.39 -11.89
N LEU A 122 7.21 10.81 -10.70
CA LEU A 122 8.41 10.45 -9.94
C LEU A 122 9.20 9.32 -10.62
N GLY A 123 8.52 8.23 -10.99
CA GLY A 123 9.15 7.05 -11.59
C GLY A 123 9.33 7.16 -13.11
N LYS A 124 8.77 8.19 -13.76
CA LYS A 124 8.67 8.30 -15.22
C LYS A 124 8.05 7.04 -15.86
N ALA A 125 7.16 6.38 -15.11
CA ALA A 125 6.55 5.11 -15.47
C ALA A 125 5.06 5.27 -15.82
N GLN A 126 4.57 4.39 -16.67
CA GLN A 126 3.18 4.31 -17.12
C GLN A 126 2.55 2.97 -16.72
N VAL A 127 1.22 2.93 -16.69
CA VAL A 127 0.47 1.67 -16.60
C VAL A 127 0.86 0.77 -17.78
N GLY A 128 1.03 -0.52 -17.53
CA GLY A 128 1.52 -1.54 -18.46
C GLY A 128 3.02 -1.83 -18.35
N GLN A 129 3.75 -1.09 -17.50
CA GLN A 129 5.21 -1.22 -17.37
C GLN A 129 5.67 -2.12 -16.21
N LYS A 130 4.75 -2.92 -15.64
CA LYS A 130 5.02 -3.86 -14.54
C LYS A 130 5.55 -3.16 -13.29
N THR A 131 4.84 -2.13 -12.86
CA THR A 131 5.14 -1.35 -11.67
C THR A 131 3.95 -1.34 -10.72
N LEU A 132 4.11 -0.70 -9.55
CA LEU A 132 3.01 -0.46 -8.61
C LEU A 132 1.78 0.21 -9.28
N LEU A 133 1.97 0.97 -10.37
CA LEU A 133 0.88 1.60 -11.12
C LEU A 133 -0.10 0.60 -11.72
N ASP A 134 0.36 -0.60 -12.09
CA ASP A 134 -0.47 -1.68 -12.65
C ASP A 134 -1.47 -2.26 -11.65
N VAL A 135 -1.23 -2.04 -10.36
CA VAL A 135 -2.17 -2.38 -9.27
C VAL A 135 -3.02 -1.18 -8.87
N LEU A 136 -2.41 0.00 -8.72
CA LEU A 136 -3.12 1.17 -8.20
C LEU A 136 -4.18 1.71 -9.18
N ASP A 137 -3.91 1.70 -10.49
CA ASP A 137 -4.85 2.26 -11.47
C ASP A 137 -6.17 1.48 -11.59
N PRO A 138 -6.15 0.12 -11.69
CA PRO A 138 -7.37 -0.68 -11.62
C PRO A 138 -8.12 -0.52 -10.30
N VAL A 139 -7.41 -0.52 -9.16
CA VAL A 139 -8.00 -0.32 -7.83
C VAL A 139 -8.70 1.04 -7.74
N GLN A 140 -8.07 2.11 -8.24
CA GLN A 140 -8.68 3.43 -8.29
C GLN A 140 -9.97 3.43 -9.12
N THR A 141 -9.97 2.72 -10.25
CA THR A 141 -11.14 2.62 -11.12
C THR A 141 -12.31 1.93 -10.40
N VAL A 142 -12.04 0.84 -9.67
CA VAL A 142 -13.06 0.14 -8.87
C VAL A 142 -13.59 1.03 -7.74
N LEU A 143 -12.71 1.72 -7.02
CA LEU A 143 -13.09 2.68 -5.96
C LEU A 143 -13.96 3.81 -6.50
N SER A 144 -13.62 4.35 -7.67
CA SER A 144 -14.36 5.42 -8.33
C SER A 144 -15.78 4.99 -8.70
N ARG A 145 -15.92 3.80 -9.31
CA ARG A 145 -17.21 3.23 -9.71
C ARG A 145 -18.13 2.96 -8.53
N GLY A 146 -17.61 2.47 -7.40
CA GLY A 146 -18.42 2.13 -6.23
C GLY A 146 -19.37 0.95 -6.49
N GLY A 147 -20.49 0.87 -5.76
CA GLY A 147 -21.48 -0.22 -5.86
C GLY A 147 -21.30 -1.33 -4.83
N ASP A 148 -22.13 -2.37 -4.92
CA ASP A 148 -22.24 -3.44 -3.91
C ASP A 148 -20.94 -4.26 -3.75
N ASN A 149 -20.68 -4.84 -2.58
CA ASN A 149 -19.47 -5.66 -2.34
C ASN A 149 -18.15 -4.94 -2.70
N LEU A 150 -18.10 -3.62 -2.57
CA LEU A 150 -16.95 -2.80 -3.01
C LEU A 150 -15.62 -3.28 -2.44
N ILE A 151 -15.57 -3.60 -1.14
CA ILE A 151 -14.35 -4.02 -0.45
C ILE A 151 -13.79 -5.29 -1.10
N GLU A 152 -14.63 -6.29 -1.33
CA GLU A 152 -14.23 -7.55 -1.94
C GLU A 152 -13.75 -7.35 -3.38
N ARG A 153 -14.46 -6.53 -4.17
CA ARG A 153 -14.01 -6.24 -5.54
C ARG A 153 -12.69 -5.48 -5.59
N VAL A 154 -12.45 -4.55 -4.66
CA VAL A 154 -11.16 -3.83 -4.56
C VAL A 154 -10.06 -4.83 -4.25
N ARG A 155 -10.30 -5.75 -3.32
CA ARG A 155 -9.37 -6.81 -2.96
C ARG A 155 -9.04 -7.72 -4.14
N LEU A 156 -10.07 -8.29 -4.80
CA LEU A 156 -9.89 -9.17 -5.96
C LEU A 156 -9.17 -8.43 -7.10
N CYS A 157 -9.55 -7.18 -7.38
CA CYS A 157 -8.88 -6.36 -8.38
C CYS A 157 -7.39 -6.19 -8.08
N ALA A 158 -7.01 -5.95 -6.82
CA ALA A 158 -5.61 -5.81 -6.45
C ALA A 158 -4.81 -7.12 -6.66
N LEU A 159 -5.40 -8.26 -6.28
CA LEU A 159 -4.79 -9.59 -6.44
C LEU A 159 -4.63 -9.97 -7.91
N ASP A 160 -5.67 -9.75 -8.72
CA ASP A 160 -5.65 -10.04 -10.16
C ASP A 160 -4.61 -9.16 -10.86
N SER A 161 -4.57 -7.86 -10.55
CA SER A 161 -3.58 -6.93 -11.09
C SER A 161 -2.13 -7.34 -10.74
N ALA A 162 -1.89 -7.79 -9.50
CA ALA A 162 -0.58 -8.27 -9.09
C ALA A 162 -0.16 -9.56 -9.80
N SER A 163 -1.13 -10.41 -10.16
CA SER A 163 -0.92 -11.71 -10.82
C SER A 163 -0.74 -11.61 -12.34
N LEU A 164 -1.18 -10.51 -12.96
CA LEU A 164 -1.05 -10.24 -14.40
C LEU A 164 0.31 -9.66 -14.80
N ALA A 165 1.12 -9.19 -13.85
CA ALA A 165 2.57 -9.17 -14.03
C ALA A 165 3.02 -10.64 -14.16
N PRO A 166 3.79 -11.06 -15.18
CA PRO A 166 3.98 -12.49 -15.50
C PRO A 166 4.83 -13.19 -14.43
N ILE A 167 4.18 -13.54 -13.32
CA ILE A 167 4.56 -14.52 -12.28
C ILE A 167 3.81 -15.83 -12.57
N ALA A 168 2.95 -15.87 -13.60
CA ALA A 168 2.33 -17.09 -14.10
C ALA A 168 3.36 -18.15 -14.57
N SER A 169 4.59 -17.76 -14.92
CA SER A 169 5.68 -18.70 -15.23
C SER A 169 6.48 -19.17 -14.00
N MET A 170 6.30 -18.56 -12.81
CA MET A 170 6.99 -18.95 -11.57
C MET A 170 6.22 -20.01 -10.76
N PHE A 171 4.92 -20.18 -11.00
CA PHE A 171 4.12 -21.25 -10.37
C PHE A 171 4.51 -22.68 -10.82
N ALA A 172 5.40 -22.82 -11.80
CA ALA A 172 6.04 -24.10 -12.11
C ALA A 172 7.12 -24.52 -11.08
N ALA A 173 7.52 -23.63 -10.15
CA ALA A 173 8.61 -23.85 -9.19
C ALA A 173 8.18 -24.11 -7.73
N GLY A 174 6.88 -24.31 -7.45
CA GLY A 174 6.43 -24.82 -6.14
C GLY A 174 6.11 -23.78 -5.04
N PHE A 175 5.78 -22.54 -5.40
CA PHE A 175 5.26 -21.56 -4.41
C PHE A 175 3.80 -21.86 -4.00
N PRO A 176 3.44 -21.72 -2.71
CA PRO A 176 2.07 -21.93 -2.25
C PRO A 176 1.11 -20.89 -2.84
N SER A 177 -0.06 -21.38 -3.26
CA SER A 177 -1.16 -20.60 -3.86
C SER A 177 -1.57 -19.35 -3.05
N LEU A 178 -1.87 -18.26 -3.77
CA LEU A 178 -2.44 -17.00 -3.28
C LEU A 178 -3.83 -17.15 -2.60
N ALA A 179 -4.42 -18.35 -2.60
CA ALA A 179 -5.72 -18.63 -1.99
C ALA A 179 -5.76 -18.60 -0.44
N ARG A 180 -4.70 -18.15 0.24
CA ARG A 180 -4.61 -18.10 1.72
C ARG A 180 -4.59 -16.70 2.31
N TRP A 181 -5.08 -15.71 1.58
CA TRP A 181 -5.26 -14.37 2.16
C TRP A 181 -6.60 -14.36 2.94
N PRO A 182 -6.63 -14.03 4.24
CA PRO A 182 -7.86 -13.88 5.03
C PRO A 182 -8.65 -12.64 4.63
#